data_AF-A0A3G3GS83-F1
#
_entry.id   AF-A0A3G3GS83-F1
#
_cell.length_a   1.000
_cell.length_b   1.000
_cell.length_c   1.000
_cell.angle_alpha   90.00
_cell.angle_beta   90.00
_cell.angle_gamma   90.00
#
_symmetry.space_group_name_H-M   'P 1'
#
loop_
_entity.id
_entity.type
_entity.pdbx_description
1 polymer ?
#
loop_
_entity_poly.entity_id
_entity_poly.type
_entity_poly.pdbx_seq_one_letter_code
_entity_poly.pdbx_strand_id
1 'polypeptide(L)'
;MADKNRNILLCGMLLLACTMGQLRAQVSDLELLAESGSAPTVSFGKVEKPKQSPFLRYNPVYWLLNGALTGYQKVISPQISADCLYELSCSRFSRVAIQEFGIFKGIALTADRISRCNRVAATSIELLRINMQTGKVVDTPAMYRITPKKTP
;
A
#
# COMPACT_ATOMS: atom_id res chain seq x y z
N MET A 1 -26.57 -2.65 66.63
CA MET A 1 -25.77 -3.26 65.54
C MET A 1 -26.60 -3.70 64.31
N ALA A 2 -27.86 -3.25 64.15
CA ALA A 2 -28.71 -3.65 63.00
C ALA A 2 -28.62 -2.68 61.80
N ASP A 3 -28.24 -1.41 62.01
CA ASP A 3 -28.23 -0.39 60.96
C ASP A 3 -27.07 -0.53 59.96
N LYS A 4 -25.89 -0.96 60.44
CA LYS A 4 -24.68 -1.11 59.61
C LYS A 4 -24.84 -2.20 58.54
N ASN A 5 -25.64 -3.23 58.81
CA ASN A 5 -25.84 -4.36 57.89
C ASN A 5 -26.87 -4.05 56.78
N ARG A 6 -27.86 -3.18 57.05
CA ARG A 6 -28.83 -2.71 56.04
C ARG A 6 -28.17 -1.81 54.99
N ASN A 7 -27.26 -0.92 55.42
CA ASN A 7 -26.54 -0.05 54.48
C ASN A 7 -25.54 -0.80 53.61
N ILE A 8 -24.93 -1.88 54.13
CA ILE A 8 -24.05 -2.76 53.33
C ILE A 8 -24.85 -3.53 52.26
N LEU A 9 -26.04 -4.03 52.61
CA LEU A 9 -26.90 -4.76 51.67
C LEU A 9 -27.50 -3.85 50.58
N LEU A 10 -27.94 -2.64 50.96
CA LEU A 10 -28.43 -1.63 50.00
C LEU A 10 -27.31 -1.16 49.06
N CYS A 11 -26.10 -0.96 49.55
CA CYS A 11 -24.95 -0.57 48.73
C CYS A 11 -24.56 -1.69 47.74
N GLY A 12 -24.65 -2.96 48.16
CA GLY A 12 -24.44 -4.12 47.28
C GLY A 12 -25.47 -4.24 46.16
N MET A 13 -26.76 -4.02 46.44
CA MET A 13 -27.80 -4.04 45.40
C MET A 13 -27.70 -2.86 44.43
N LEU A 14 -27.30 -1.67 44.90
CA LEU A 14 -27.13 -0.50 44.04
C LEU A 14 -25.95 -0.67 43.08
N LEU A 15 -24.87 -1.32 43.52
CA LEU A 15 -23.72 -1.65 42.67
C LEU A 15 -24.04 -2.72 41.63
N LEU A 16 -24.89 -3.71 41.95
CA LEU A 16 -25.33 -4.74 41.00
C LEU A 16 -26.30 -4.21 39.93
N ALA A 17 -27.11 -3.20 40.24
CA ALA A 17 -27.97 -2.54 39.26
C ALA A 17 -27.16 -1.66 38.27
N CYS A 18 -26.03 -1.11 38.72
CA CYS A 18 -25.23 -0.19 37.92
C CYS A 18 -24.42 -0.91 36.81
N THR A 19 -24.06 -2.18 36.99
CA THR A 19 -23.33 -2.96 35.96
C THR A 19 -24.20 -3.43 34.80
N MET A 20 -25.53 -3.52 34.98
CA MET A 20 -26.47 -3.89 33.92
C MET A 20 -26.88 -2.72 33.01
N GLY A 21 -26.70 -1.47 33.47
CA GLY A 21 -27.20 -0.28 32.79
C GLY A 21 -26.32 0.31 31.67
N GLN A 22 -25.05 -0.09 31.57
CA GLN A 22 -24.08 0.58 30.68
C GLN A 22 -23.87 -0.11 29.31
N LEU A 23 -24.57 -1.22 29.01
CA LEU A 23 -24.29 -1.99 27.79
C LEU A 23 -25.07 -1.55 26.53
N ARG A 24 -25.82 -0.44 26.56
CA ARG A 24 -26.79 -0.10 25.49
C ARG A 24 -26.45 1.09 24.59
N ALA A 25 -25.27 1.70 24.69
CA ALA A 25 -25.01 2.99 24.03
C ALA A 25 -23.82 3.03 23.03
N GLN A 26 -23.38 1.90 22.45
CA GLN A 26 -22.23 1.94 21.52
C GLN A 26 -22.36 1.12 20.22
N VAL A 27 -23.56 0.69 19.84
CA VAL A 27 -23.76 -0.25 18.69
C VAL A 27 -24.54 0.33 17.50
N SER A 28 -24.87 1.62 17.48
CA SER A 28 -25.74 2.18 16.43
C SER A 28 -25.07 2.49 15.09
N ASP A 29 -23.75 2.71 15.03
CA ASP A 29 -23.09 3.11 13.77
C ASP A 29 -22.53 1.92 12.98
N LEU A 30 -22.18 0.82 13.66
CA LEU A 30 -21.62 -0.38 13.03
C LEU A 30 -22.72 -1.24 12.38
N GLU A 31 -23.91 -1.26 12.98
CA GLU A 31 -25.09 -1.95 12.42
C GLU A 31 -25.59 -1.25 11.15
N LEU A 32 -25.52 0.09 11.11
CA LEU A 32 -25.90 0.88 9.93
C LEU A 32 -24.99 0.61 8.72
N LEU A 33 -23.69 0.39 8.97
CA LEU A 33 -22.72 -0.01 7.95
C LEU A 33 -22.89 -1.48 7.51
N ALA A 34 -23.40 -2.34 8.40
CA ALA A 34 -23.69 -3.74 8.09
C ALA A 34 -24.95 -3.91 7.23
N GLU A 35 -25.94 -3.03 7.42
CA GLU A 35 -27.20 -3.03 6.65
C GLU A 35 -27.01 -2.44 5.24
N SER A 36 -26.11 -1.45 5.07
CA SER A 36 -25.74 -0.92 3.74
C SER A 36 -24.71 -1.86 3.09
N GLY A 37 -25.16 -3.01 2.59
CA GLY A 37 -24.32 -4.04 1.97
C GLY A 37 -23.55 -3.58 0.73
N SER A 38 -22.48 -2.79 0.89
CA SER A 38 -21.59 -2.38 -0.20
C SER A 38 -20.19 -1.98 0.24
N ALA A 39 -19.61 -2.69 1.21
CA ALA A 39 -18.16 -2.78 1.29
C ALA A 39 -17.76 -4.12 0.65
N PRO A 40 -17.30 -4.16 -0.62
CA PRO A 40 -16.56 -5.32 -1.08
C PRO A 40 -15.25 -5.33 -0.28
N THR A 41 -15.26 -6.01 0.87
CA THR A 41 -14.03 -6.44 1.52
C THR A 41 -13.36 -7.40 0.55
N VAL A 42 -12.47 -6.88 -0.29
CA VAL A 42 -11.57 -7.70 -1.09
C VAL A 42 -10.70 -8.43 -0.08
N SER A 43 -11.16 -9.61 0.34
CA SER A 43 -10.39 -10.53 1.16
C SER A 43 -9.25 -11.02 0.28
N PHE A 44 -8.11 -10.32 0.34
CA PHE A 44 -6.86 -10.83 -0.22
C PHE A 44 -6.67 -12.23 0.34
N GLY A 45 -6.83 -13.24 -0.53
CA GLY A 45 -6.78 -14.63 -0.15
C GLY A 45 -5.55 -14.89 0.70
N LYS A 46 -5.75 -15.46 1.89
CA LYS A 46 -4.65 -15.83 2.77
C LYS A 46 -3.78 -16.83 1.99
N VAL A 47 -2.56 -16.41 1.64
CA VAL A 47 -1.60 -17.29 0.96
C VAL A 47 -1.21 -18.38 1.95
N GLU A 48 -1.74 -19.59 1.76
CA GLU A 48 -1.33 -20.76 2.54
C GLU A 48 0.12 -21.11 2.17
N LYS A 49 1.01 -21.08 3.16
CA LYS A 49 2.42 -21.40 2.95
C LYS A 49 2.54 -22.88 2.58
N PRO A 50 3.25 -23.24 1.48
CA PRO A 50 3.35 -24.63 1.06
C PRO A 50 4.03 -25.48 2.14
N LYS A 51 3.44 -26.63 2.48
CA LYS A 51 3.98 -27.61 3.44
C LYS A 51 5.20 -28.29 2.83
N GLN A 52 6.39 -27.73 3.10
CA GLN A 52 7.64 -28.24 2.54
C GLN A 52 7.96 -29.63 3.09
N SER A 53 8.24 -30.59 2.21
CA SER A 53 8.67 -31.95 2.60
C SER A 53 10.14 -31.96 3.05
N PRO A 54 10.53 -32.82 4.01
CA PRO A 54 11.89 -32.85 4.54
C PRO A 54 12.96 -33.18 3.49
N PHE A 55 12.58 -33.87 2.41
CA PHE A 55 13.45 -34.15 1.27
C PHE A 55 13.82 -32.91 0.46
N LEU A 56 12.91 -31.93 0.31
CA LEU A 56 13.17 -30.70 -0.42
C LEU A 56 14.24 -29.83 0.29
N ARG A 57 14.35 -29.95 1.62
CA ARG A 57 15.33 -29.24 2.44
C ARG A 57 16.77 -29.71 2.22
N TYR A 58 16.98 -30.98 1.87
CA TYR A 58 18.30 -31.60 1.72
C TYR A 58 18.81 -31.65 0.28
N ASN A 59 18.01 -31.20 -0.70
CA ASN A 59 18.46 -31.17 -2.09
C ASN A 59 19.43 -29.99 -2.31
N PRO A 60 20.71 -30.24 -2.71
CA PRO A 60 21.67 -29.17 -2.96
C PRO A 60 21.25 -28.22 -4.09
N VAL A 61 20.47 -28.71 -5.05
CA VAL A 61 19.89 -27.89 -6.14
C VAL A 61 18.85 -26.92 -5.58
N TYR A 62 18.02 -27.35 -4.64
CA TYR A 62 17.03 -26.46 -3.99
C TYR A 62 17.72 -25.33 -3.24
N TRP A 63 18.80 -25.62 -2.51
CA TRP A 63 19.58 -24.61 -1.81
C TRP A 63 20.25 -23.61 -2.77
N LEU A 64 20.80 -24.09 -3.89
CA LEU A 64 21.41 -23.23 -4.90
C LEU A 64 20.36 -22.30 -5.54
N LEU A 65 19.22 -22.85 -5.96
CA LEU A 65 18.14 -22.07 -6.57
C LEU A 65 17.51 -21.09 -5.58
N ASN A 66 17.23 -21.53 -4.35
CA ASN A 66 16.68 -20.67 -3.31
C ASN A 66 17.66 -19.58 -2.89
N GLY A 67 18.96 -19.89 -2.84
CA GLY A 67 20.02 -18.91 -2.60
C GLY A 67 20.11 -17.87 -3.71
N ALA A 68 20.10 -18.30 -4.98
CA ALA A 68 20.09 -17.41 -6.14
C ALA A 68 18.85 -16.49 -6.15
N LEU A 69 17.67 -17.04 -5.86
CA LEU A 69 16.44 -16.28 -5.75
C LEU A 69 16.48 -15.27 -4.60
N THR A 70 17.00 -15.66 -3.43
CA THR A 70 17.18 -14.77 -2.28
C THR A 70 18.16 -13.64 -2.62
N GLY A 71 19.23 -13.94 -3.36
CA GLY A 71 20.16 -12.95 -3.88
C GLY A 71 19.47 -11.95 -4.81
N TYR A 72 18.68 -12.44 -5.77
CA TYR A 72 17.88 -11.59 -6.66
C TYR A 72 16.93 -10.66 -5.87
N GLN A 73 16.19 -11.22 -4.90
CA GLN A 73 15.28 -10.44 -4.06
C GLN A 73 16.00 -9.39 -3.21
N LYS A 74 17.21 -9.65 -2.73
CA LYS A 74 17.96 -8.70 -1.91
C LYS A 74 18.73 -7.65 -2.71
N VAL A 75 19.14 -7.97 -3.93
CA VAL A 75 20.00 -7.08 -4.74
C VAL A 75 19.19 -6.29 -5.78
N ILE A 76 18.26 -6.95 -6.47
CA ILE A 76 17.53 -6.35 -7.59
C ILE A 76 16.19 -5.76 -7.13
N SER A 77 15.43 -6.47 -6.29
CA SER A 77 14.13 -5.98 -5.78
C SER A 77 14.18 -4.58 -5.12
N PRO A 78 15.17 -4.25 -4.26
CA PRO A 78 15.24 -2.91 -3.67
C PRO A 78 15.47 -1.80 -4.69
N GLN A 79 16.10 -2.09 -5.84
CA GLN A 79 16.34 -1.08 -6.87
C GLN A 79 15.05 -0.63 -7.54
N ILE A 80 14.03 -1.51 -7.59
CA ILE A 80 12.71 -1.29 -8.21
C ILE A 80 11.64 -0.96 -7.13
N SER A 81 12.04 -0.79 -5.85
CA SER A 81 11.10 -0.77 -4.74
C SER A 81 10.20 0.47 -4.68
N ALA A 82 8.90 0.18 -4.83
CA ALA A 82 7.65 0.79 -4.36
C ALA A 82 7.41 2.31 -4.44
N ASP A 83 8.42 3.17 -4.32
CA ASP A 83 8.23 4.62 -4.42
C ASP A 83 8.74 5.13 -5.76
N CYS A 84 7.85 5.81 -6.48
CA CYS A 84 8.19 6.40 -7.76
C CYS A 84 9.10 7.60 -7.54
N LEU A 85 10.25 7.59 -8.21
CA LEU A 85 11.22 8.70 -8.25
C LEU A 85 10.58 10.02 -8.72
N TYR A 86 9.62 9.92 -9.63
CA TYR A 86 8.97 11.07 -10.25
C TYR A 86 7.73 11.51 -9.49
N GLU A 87 7.40 12.80 -9.61
CA GLU A 87 6.19 13.39 -9.00
C GLU A 87 4.91 12.69 -9.50
N LEU A 88 4.86 12.41 -10.80
CA LEU A 88 3.83 11.57 -11.40
C LEU A 88 4.30 10.11 -11.40
N SER A 89 3.52 9.20 -10.80
CA SER A 89 3.85 7.77 -10.80
C SER A 89 3.95 7.22 -12.23
N CYS A 90 4.84 6.26 -12.49
CA CYS A 90 5.00 5.66 -13.82
C CYS A 90 3.68 5.08 -14.37
N SER A 91 2.82 4.55 -13.49
CA SER A 91 1.47 4.08 -13.86
C SER A 91 0.54 5.23 -14.29
N ARG A 92 0.56 6.36 -13.59
CA ARG A 92 -0.21 7.57 -13.98
C ARG A 92 0.35 8.19 -15.26
N PHE A 93 1.68 8.31 -15.36
CA PHE A 93 2.35 8.77 -16.57
C PHE A 93 1.98 7.91 -17.77
N SER A 94 2.00 6.58 -17.64
CA SER A 94 1.65 5.65 -18.71
C SER A 94 0.24 5.88 -19.23
N ARG A 95 -0.75 6.04 -18.33
CA ARG A 95 -2.14 6.33 -18.71
C ARG A 95 -2.24 7.62 -19.51
N VAL A 96 -1.60 8.70 -19.05
CA VAL A 96 -1.65 10.00 -19.72
C VAL A 96 -0.86 9.97 -21.05
N ALA A 97 0.31 9.32 -21.08
CA ALA A 97 1.14 9.21 -22.27
C ALA A 97 0.45 8.42 -23.39
N ILE A 98 -0.26 7.33 -23.04
CA ILE A 98 -1.06 6.56 -24.01
C ILE A 98 -2.25 7.40 -24.51
N GLN A 99 -2.91 8.16 -23.64
CA GLN A 99 -4.01 9.03 -24.02
C GLN A 99 -3.57 10.18 -24.95
N GLU A 100 -2.40 10.78 -24.71
CA GLU A 100 -1.90 11.91 -25.51
C GLU A 100 -1.19 11.49 -26.80
N PHE A 101 -0.40 10.42 -26.77
CA PHE A 101 0.47 10.03 -27.88
C PHE A 101 0.05 8.75 -28.61
N GLY A 102 -1.02 8.09 -28.15
CA GLY A 102 -1.45 6.78 -28.63
C GLY A 102 -0.62 5.64 -28.04
N ILE A 103 -1.02 4.40 -28.36
CA ILE A 103 -0.48 3.17 -27.75
C ILE A 103 1.02 3.00 -28.01
N PHE A 104 1.47 3.09 -29.27
CA PHE A 104 2.86 2.81 -29.62
C PHE A 104 3.84 3.80 -28.98
N LYS A 105 3.62 5.10 -29.19
CA LYS A 105 4.50 6.15 -28.63
C LYS A 105 4.36 6.26 -27.11
N GLY A 106 3.15 6.12 -26.58
CA GLY A 106 2.90 6.10 -25.14
C GLY A 106 3.62 4.95 -24.42
N ILE A 107 3.61 3.75 -24.99
CA ILE A 107 4.35 2.59 -24.45
C ILE A 107 5.85 2.81 -24.53
N ALA A 108 6.38 3.30 -25.66
CA ALA A 108 7.81 3.56 -25.81
C ALA A 108 8.32 4.57 -24.76
N LEU A 109 7.59 5.68 -24.56
CA LEU A 109 7.89 6.68 -23.52
C LEU A 109 7.79 6.09 -22.11
N THR A 110 6.77 5.27 -21.86
CA THR A 110 6.59 4.62 -20.56
C THR A 110 7.73 3.66 -20.27
N ALA A 111 8.16 2.86 -21.25
CA ALA A 111 9.23 1.88 -21.11
C ALA A 111 10.58 2.56 -20.83
N ASP A 112 10.90 3.64 -21.57
CA ASP A 112 12.08 4.46 -21.29
C ASP A 112 12.05 4.99 -19.84
N ARG A 113 10.92 5.55 -19.40
CA ARG A 113 10.77 6.07 -18.04
C ARG A 113 10.87 4.99 -16.96
N ILE A 114 10.28 3.80 -17.17
CA ILE A 114 10.37 2.68 -16.22
C ILE A 114 11.81 2.18 -16.09
N SER A 115 12.56 2.09 -17.20
CA SER A 115 13.96 1.64 -17.15
C SER A 115 14.85 2.56 -16.29
N ARG A 116 14.52 3.85 -16.24
CA ARG A 116 15.19 4.86 -15.42
C ARG A 116 14.57 5.01 -14.02
N CYS A 117 13.39 4.46 -13.77
CA CYS A 117 12.71 4.56 -12.47
C CYS A 117 13.26 3.53 -11.48
N ASN A 118 14.49 3.78 -10.99
CA ASN A 118 15.15 2.95 -10.00
C ASN A 118 15.96 3.81 -9.00
N ARG A 119 16.32 3.22 -7.85
CA ARG A 119 17.11 3.91 -6.80
C ARG A 119 18.48 4.40 -7.27
N VAL A 120 19.14 3.68 -8.18
CA VAL A 120 20.48 4.04 -8.67
C VAL A 120 20.40 5.30 -9.53
N ALA A 121 19.42 5.36 -10.42
CA ALA A 121 19.15 6.53 -11.25
C ALA A 121 18.81 7.78 -10.41
N ALA A 122 18.25 7.62 -9.21
CA ALA A 122 17.99 8.73 -8.30
C ALA A 122 19.25 9.48 -7.87
N THR A 123 20.39 8.79 -7.80
CA THR A 123 21.65 9.37 -7.32
C THR A 123 22.33 10.27 -8.35
N SER A 124 22.00 10.13 -9.64
CA SER A 124 22.65 10.85 -10.74
C SER A 124 21.82 12.01 -11.30
N ILE A 125 20.76 12.43 -10.60
CA ILE A 125 19.84 13.46 -11.10
C ILE A 125 20.32 14.85 -10.66
N GLU A 126 20.46 15.73 -11.65
CA GLU A 126 20.75 17.14 -11.45
C GLU A 126 19.62 17.81 -10.65
N LEU A 127 19.97 18.43 -9.52
CA LEU A 127 19.04 19.07 -8.56
C LEU A 127 18.05 20.06 -9.21
N LEU A 128 18.37 20.59 -10.38
CA LEU A 128 17.53 21.53 -11.14
C LEU A 128 16.20 20.93 -11.63
N ARG A 129 16.03 19.60 -11.67
CA ARG A 129 14.75 18.97 -12.06
C ARG A 129 13.93 18.43 -10.89
N ILE A 130 14.39 18.67 -9.66
CA ILE A 130 13.72 18.23 -8.45
C ILE A 130 12.79 19.34 -7.99
N ASN A 131 11.52 19.00 -7.75
CA ASN A 131 10.60 19.92 -7.11
C ASN A 131 10.96 20.03 -5.61
N MET A 132 11.31 21.23 -5.16
CA MET A 132 11.75 21.49 -3.78
C MET A 132 10.71 21.07 -2.73
N GLN A 133 9.42 21.07 -3.08
CA GLN A 133 8.33 20.74 -2.15
C GLN A 133 8.14 19.24 -1.98
N THR A 134 8.33 18.46 -3.04
CA THR A 134 8.08 17.01 -3.03
C THR A 134 9.36 16.19 -2.96
N GLY A 135 10.52 16.78 -3.26
CA GLY A 135 11.79 16.07 -3.40
C GLY A 135 11.81 15.09 -4.57
N LYS A 136 10.80 15.15 -5.46
CA LYS A 136 10.63 14.24 -6.60
C LYS A 136 10.96 14.94 -7.91
N VAL A 137 11.33 14.13 -8.91
CA VAL A 137 11.72 14.63 -10.22
C VAL A 137 10.47 14.99 -11.04
N VAL A 138 10.48 16.19 -11.63
CA VAL A 138 9.39 16.67 -12.47
C VAL A 138 9.58 16.11 -13.89
N ASP A 139 8.71 15.16 -14.26
CA ASP A 139 8.64 14.61 -15.62
C ASP A 139 7.17 14.42 -16.02
N THR A 140 6.74 15.14 -17.06
CA THR A 140 5.35 15.14 -17.54
C THR A 140 5.29 14.78 -19.02
N PRO A 141 4.23 14.08 -19.49
CA PRO A 141 4.11 13.69 -20.91
C PRO A 141 4.21 14.88 -21.87
N ALA A 142 3.75 16.06 -21.44
CA ALA A 142 3.82 17.30 -22.20
C ALA A 142 5.24 17.68 -22.65
N MET A 143 6.28 17.29 -21.90
CA MET A 143 7.68 17.57 -22.27
C MET A 143 8.16 16.78 -23.50
N TYR A 144 7.49 15.68 -23.85
CA TYR A 144 7.81 14.84 -25.02
C TYR A 144 7.00 15.20 -26.26
N ARG A 145 6.28 16.32 -26.22
CA ARG A 145 5.52 16.82 -27.33
C ARG A 145 6.45 17.50 -28.33
N ILE A 146 6.41 17.03 -29.58
CA ILE A 146 7.19 17.59 -30.68
C ILE A 146 6.58 18.94 -31.11
N THR A 147 5.25 19.04 -31.03
CA THR A 147 4.52 20.27 -31.36
C THR A 147 4.31 21.12 -30.10
N PRO A 148 4.74 22.38 -30.07
CA PRO A 148 4.45 23.26 -28.94
C PRO A 148 2.93 23.40 -28.77
N LYS A 149 2.46 23.46 -27.52
CA LYS A 149 1.04 23.75 -27.22
C LYS A 149 0.72 25.10 -27.86
N LYS A 150 -0.27 25.17 -28.77
CA LYS A 150 -0.91 26.44 -29.10
C LYS A 150 -1.53 26.95 -27.79
N THR A 151 -0.90 27.92 -27.17
CA THR A 151 -1.55 28.75 -26.15
C THR A 151 -2.75 29.43 -26.82
N PRO A 152 -3.93 29.42 -26.18
CA PRO A 152 -5.06 30.21 -26.66
C PRO A 152 -4.69 31.70 -26.70
#